data_AF-T1FWV4-F1
#
_entry.id   AF-T1FWV4-F1
#
_cell.length_a   1.000
_cell.length_b   1.000
_cell.length_c   1.000
_cell.angle_alpha   90.00
_cell.angle_beta   90.00
_cell.angle_gamma   90.00
#
_symmetry.space_group_name_H-M   'P 1'
#
loop_
_entity.id
_entity.type
_entity.pdbx_description
1 polymer ?
#
loop_
_entity_poly.entity_id
_entity_poly.type
_entity_poly.pdbx_seq_one_letter_code
_entity_poly.pdbx_strand_id
1 'polypeptide(L)'
;MQSNAGPTMMCQVGTCHNGGICVQQWSHFYCDCNMTSYSGKLCNESSLGLLFVHPSGGLISMMMSDGQKKSSKKDSICFGLQTNYNGNAVIVRLASKTSGDFNNGYMVVNYNMGKSTHCLDTKMFNASSASNEVDFIDGKKYRLNDNRYHVVRFARSAQNASLIIDDLPPVSYHPTGR
;
A
#
# COMPACT_ATOMS: atom_id res chain seq x y z
N MET A 1 42.52 4.90 29.21
CA MET A 1 42.16 5.08 27.79
C MET A 1 40.82 4.40 27.57
N GLN A 2 39.72 5.15 27.53
CA GLN A 2 38.43 4.59 27.13
C GLN A 2 38.45 4.44 25.61
N SER A 3 38.53 3.21 25.14
CA SER A 3 38.25 2.91 23.74
C SER A 3 36.77 3.22 23.50
N ASN A 4 36.49 4.34 22.84
CA ASN A 4 35.19 4.57 22.22
C ASN A 4 35.06 3.55 21.08
N ALA A 5 34.59 2.35 21.41
CA ALA A 5 34.08 1.44 20.40
C ALA A 5 32.87 2.15 19.79
N GLY A 6 32.96 2.49 18.49
CA GLY A 6 31.78 2.92 17.73
C GLY A 6 30.67 1.86 17.81
N PRO A 7 29.43 2.20 17.42
CA PRO A 7 28.33 1.24 17.44
C PRO A 7 28.75 -0.06 16.75
N THR A 8 28.71 -1.17 17.48
CA THR A 8 29.16 -2.50 17.01
C THR A 8 28.26 -3.07 15.91
N MET A 9 27.09 -2.45 15.69
CA MET A 9 26.14 -2.78 14.63
C MET A 9 25.67 -1.49 13.95
N MET A 10 26.00 -1.36 12.67
CA MET A 10 25.63 -0.20 11.82
C MET A 10 24.76 -0.65 10.65
N CYS A 11 23.90 0.26 10.18
CA CYS A 11 23.15 0.06 8.95
C CYS A 11 24.10 -0.08 7.76
N GLN A 12 23.95 -1.17 7.01
CA GLN A 12 24.64 -1.41 5.75
C GLN A 12 23.61 -1.60 4.63
N VAL A 13 24.06 -1.48 3.39
CA VAL A 13 23.22 -1.80 2.23
C VAL A 13 22.82 -3.27 2.32
N GLY A 14 21.52 -3.54 2.27
CA GLY A 14 20.97 -4.90 2.36
C GLY A 14 20.83 -5.46 3.78
N THR A 15 21.07 -4.67 4.84
CA THR A 15 20.79 -5.09 6.23
C THR A 15 19.31 -5.44 6.43
N CYS A 16 18.40 -4.68 5.83
CA CYS A 16 16.97 -4.93 5.86
C CYS A 16 16.50 -5.49 4.52
N HIS A 17 15.68 -6.54 4.54
CA HIS A 17 15.17 -7.20 3.34
C HIS A 17 13.88 -6.54 2.82
N ASN A 18 13.49 -6.90 1.59
CA ASN A 18 12.21 -6.53 0.98
C ASN A 18 11.91 -5.02 0.96
N GLY A 19 12.95 -4.20 0.82
CA GLY A 19 12.85 -2.74 0.83
C GLY A 19 12.55 -2.15 2.22
N GLY A 20 12.86 -2.87 3.30
CA GLY A 20 12.79 -2.35 4.66
C GLY A 20 13.79 -1.22 4.89
N ILE A 21 13.42 -0.25 5.72
CA ILE A 21 14.28 0.91 6.02
C ILE A 21 15.15 0.56 7.22
N CYS A 22 16.47 0.59 7.05
CA CYS A 22 17.39 0.46 8.17
C CYS A 22 17.44 1.76 8.96
N VAL A 23 17.05 1.71 10.22
CA VAL A 23 17.07 2.85 11.14
C VAL A 23 18.22 2.68 12.12
N GLN A 24 19.23 3.55 11.98
CA GLN A 24 20.39 3.57 12.87
C GLN A 24 19.98 4.12 14.25
N GLN A 25 20.34 3.38 15.30
CA GLN A 25 20.27 3.84 16.69
C GLN A 25 21.68 4.01 17.27
N TRP A 26 21.75 4.54 18.50
CA TRP A 26 23.02 4.80 19.17
C TRP A 26 23.85 3.52 19.40
N SER A 27 23.21 2.40 19.74
CA SER A 27 23.88 1.14 20.11
C SER A 27 23.50 -0.07 19.25
N HIS A 28 22.56 0.08 18.32
CA HIS A 28 22.08 -0.97 17.44
C HIS A 28 21.40 -0.37 16.20
N PHE A 29 20.80 -1.19 15.35
CA PHE A 29 19.86 -0.77 14.32
C PHE A 29 18.58 -1.59 14.44
N TYR A 30 17.51 -1.12 13.81
CA TYR A 30 16.33 -1.96 13.54
C TYR A 30 15.84 -1.70 12.13
N CYS A 31 15.06 -2.64 11.59
CA CYS A 31 14.42 -2.49 10.29
C CYS A 31 12.96 -2.06 10.47
N ASP A 32 12.56 -0.97 9.81
CA ASP A 32 11.14 -0.62 9.65
C ASP A 32 10.56 -1.43 8.48
N CYS A 33 9.65 -2.35 8.82
CA CYS A 33 8.99 -3.24 7.87
C CYS A 33 7.60 -2.78 7.44
N ASN A 34 7.12 -1.60 7.87
CA ASN A 34 5.72 -1.17 7.66
C ASN A 34 5.32 -1.13 6.19
N MET A 35 6.26 -0.85 5.30
CA MET A 35 6.00 -0.79 3.85
C MET A 35 6.42 -2.04 3.11
N THR A 36 6.85 -3.12 3.77
CA THR A 36 7.42 -4.30 3.05
C THR A 36 6.43 -5.41 2.79
N SER A 37 5.31 -5.47 3.52
CA SER A 37 4.42 -6.63 3.69
C SER A 37 5.06 -7.86 4.36
N TYR A 38 6.29 -7.75 4.83
CA TYR A 38 7.01 -8.76 5.61
C TYR A 38 7.16 -8.32 7.06
N SER A 39 7.45 -9.27 7.93
CA SER A 39 7.63 -9.07 9.37
C SER A 39 9.03 -9.51 9.81
N GLY A 40 9.25 -9.59 11.12
CA GLY A 40 10.52 -10.00 11.70
C GLY A 40 11.51 -8.84 11.85
N LYS A 41 12.65 -9.13 12.49
CA LYS A 41 13.66 -8.10 12.82
C LYS A 41 14.34 -7.48 11.60
N LEU A 42 14.40 -8.25 10.51
CA LEU A 42 15.08 -7.87 9.26
C LEU A 42 14.13 -7.82 8.05
N CYS A 43 12.81 -7.83 8.27
CA CYS A 43 11.77 -7.80 7.23
C CYS A 43 11.83 -8.97 6.24
N ASN A 44 12.22 -10.17 6.68
CA ASN A 44 12.32 -11.38 5.85
C ASN A 44 11.37 -12.50 6.29
N GLU A 45 10.61 -12.31 7.35
CA GLU A 45 9.64 -13.27 7.85
C GLU A 45 8.28 -13.03 7.20
N SER A 46 7.51 -14.11 6.99
CA SER A 46 6.14 -13.99 6.48
C SER A 46 5.25 -13.26 7.48
N SER A 47 4.53 -12.24 7.01
CA SER A 47 3.49 -11.57 7.80
C SER A 47 2.22 -12.41 7.92
N LEU A 48 1.31 -11.99 8.81
CA LEU A 48 -0.03 -12.57 8.90
C LEU A 48 -0.73 -12.49 7.53
N GLY A 49 -1.08 -13.65 6.98
CA GLY A 49 -1.83 -13.78 5.73
C GLY A 49 -3.26 -14.23 5.99
N LEU A 50 -4.16 -13.85 5.08
CA LEU A 50 -5.57 -14.23 5.10
C LEU A 50 -5.93 -14.86 3.76
N LEU A 51 -6.62 -15.99 3.81
CA LEU A 51 -7.05 -16.72 2.61
C LEU A 51 -8.54 -16.47 2.36
N PHE A 52 -8.85 -15.91 1.19
CA PHE A 52 -10.22 -15.72 0.72
C PHE A 52 -10.55 -16.79 -0.33
N VAL A 53 -11.52 -17.66 -0.04
CA VAL A 53 -11.90 -18.77 -0.91
C VAL A 53 -13.20 -18.44 -1.65
N HIS A 54 -13.17 -18.54 -2.98
CA HIS A 54 -14.35 -18.39 -3.85
C HIS A 54 -15.24 -19.67 -3.79
N PRO A 55 -16.60 -19.60 -3.90
CA PRO A 55 -17.45 -18.45 -4.27
C PRO A 55 -17.95 -17.61 -3.10
N SER A 56 -17.76 -18.07 -1.86
CA SER A 56 -18.27 -17.40 -0.66
C SER A 56 -17.70 -15.97 -0.49
N GLY A 57 -16.52 -15.73 -1.05
CA GLY A 57 -15.78 -14.49 -0.82
C GLY A 57 -15.46 -14.32 0.66
N GLY A 58 -15.01 -13.13 1.03
CA GLY A 58 -14.88 -12.75 2.43
C GLY A 58 -14.59 -11.26 2.53
N LEU A 59 -15.07 -10.65 3.59
CA LEU A 59 -14.84 -9.25 3.89
C LEU A 59 -14.33 -9.16 5.33
N ILE A 60 -13.16 -8.56 5.49
CA ILE A 60 -12.68 -8.13 6.79
C ILE A 60 -12.93 -6.64 6.85
N SER A 61 -13.73 -6.24 7.84
CA SER A 61 -14.07 -4.84 8.05
C SER A 61 -13.59 -4.40 9.42
N MET A 62 -12.90 -3.27 9.46
CA MET A 62 -12.52 -2.60 10.69
C MET A 62 -13.25 -1.26 10.73
N MET A 63 -14.10 -1.08 11.72
CA MET A 63 -14.82 0.18 11.94
C MET A 63 -14.17 0.93 13.10
N MET A 64 -13.73 2.16 12.84
CA MET A 64 -13.21 3.03 13.90
C MET A 64 -14.38 3.59 14.71
N SER A 65 -14.22 3.63 16.05
CA SER A 65 -15.16 4.32 16.93
C SER A 65 -15.15 5.83 16.67
N ASP A 66 -16.24 6.53 17.01
CA ASP A 66 -16.41 7.94 16.63
C ASP A 66 -15.28 8.85 17.15
N GLY A 67 -14.77 8.61 18.36
CA GLY A 67 -13.62 9.35 18.92
C GLY A 67 -12.25 8.94 18.36
N GLN A 68 -12.17 7.85 17.60
CA GLN A 68 -10.93 7.34 16.99
C GLN A 68 -10.83 7.67 15.50
N LYS A 69 -11.86 8.26 14.89
CA LYS A 69 -11.82 8.69 13.50
C LYS A 69 -10.75 9.74 13.34
N LYS A 70 -9.79 9.47 12.45
CA LYS A 70 -8.68 10.39 12.17
C LYS A 70 -8.85 10.99 10.78
N SER A 71 -8.72 12.31 10.69
CA SER A 71 -8.47 13.00 9.43
C SER A 71 -6.96 13.09 9.23
N SER A 72 -6.49 12.74 8.02
CA SER A 72 -5.07 12.67 7.71
C SER A 72 -4.74 13.49 6.47
N LYS A 73 -3.56 14.12 6.48
CA LYS A 73 -2.96 14.74 5.28
C LYS A 73 -1.92 13.83 4.61
N LYS A 74 -1.53 12.72 5.24
CA LYS A 74 -0.52 11.79 4.74
C LYS A 74 -0.91 10.36 5.09
N ASP A 75 -1.09 9.52 4.08
CA ASP A 75 -1.46 8.12 4.29
C ASP A 75 -0.45 7.21 3.61
N SER A 76 -0.13 6.10 4.25
CA SER A 76 0.73 5.04 3.70
C SER A 76 0.06 3.70 3.93
N ILE A 77 -0.13 2.94 2.86
CA ILE A 77 -0.77 1.63 2.88
C ILE A 77 0.16 0.67 2.14
N CYS A 78 0.45 -0.47 2.76
CA CYS A 78 1.17 -1.55 2.13
C CYS A 78 0.47 -2.88 2.41
N PHE A 79 0.34 -3.72 1.38
CA PHE A 79 -0.13 -5.08 1.55
C PHE A 79 0.50 -5.99 0.49
N GLY A 80 0.63 -7.26 0.86
CA GLY A 80 1.02 -8.31 -0.07
C GLY A 80 -0.20 -9.08 -0.55
N LEU A 81 -0.17 -9.54 -1.80
CA LEU A 81 -1.24 -10.35 -2.37
C LEU A 81 -0.69 -11.45 -3.28
N GLN A 82 -1.39 -12.57 -3.30
CA GLN A 82 -1.14 -13.66 -4.23
C GLN A 82 -2.49 -14.21 -4.67
N THR A 83 -2.72 -14.26 -5.99
CA THR A 83 -3.98 -14.76 -6.53
C THR A 83 -3.78 -15.32 -7.92
N ASN A 84 -4.64 -16.26 -8.31
CA ASN A 84 -4.83 -16.72 -9.68
C ASN A 84 -6.28 -16.46 -10.16
N TYR A 85 -7.05 -15.72 -9.37
CA TYR A 85 -8.43 -15.38 -9.70
C TYR A 85 -8.46 -14.50 -10.96
N ASN A 86 -9.30 -14.85 -11.93
CA ASN A 86 -9.36 -14.20 -13.24
C ASN A 86 -10.55 -13.24 -13.40
N GLY A 87 -11.32 -13.00 -12.34
CA GLY A 87 -12.41 -12.02 -12.33
C GLY A 87 -12.02 -10.71 -11.64
N ASN A 88 -12.95 -9.76 -11.63
CA ASN A 88 -12.84 -8.49 -10.88
C ASN A 88 -12.93 -8.72 -9.37
N ALA A 89 -12.11 -8.01 -8.58
CA ALA A 89 -12.22 -8.02 -7.12
C ALA A 89 -11.93 -6.66 -6.50
N VAL A 90 -12.35 -6.44 -5.25
CA VAL A 90 -11.88 -5.32 -4.44
C VAL A 90 -10.94 -5.91 -3.39
N ILE A 91 -9.71 -5.39 -3.27
CA ILE A 91 -8.72 -5.94 -2.34
C ILE A 91 -8.67 -5.12 -1.05
N VAL A 92 -8.62 -3.78 -1.15
CA VAL A 92 -8.65 -2.89 0.02
C VAL A 92 -9.56 -1.70 -0.23
N ARG A 93 -10.40 -1.39 0.76
CA ARG A 93 -11.25 -0.20 0.77
C ARG A 93 -11.14 0.53 2.11
N LEU A 94 -10.78 1.81 2.06
CA LEU A 94 -10.86 2.73 3.17
C LEU A 94 -12.07 3.66 2.96
N ALA A 95 -12.92 3.74 3.98
CA ALA A 95 -14.19 4.46 3.94
C ALA A 95 -14.27 5.49 5.09
N SER A 96 -14.66 6.73 4.77
CA SER A 96 -14.95 7.76 5.79
C SER A 96 -16.46 7.87 6.02
N LYS A 97 -16.88 8.09 7.29
CA LYS A 97 -18.29 8.24 7.69
C LYS A 97 -18.73 9.70 7.85
N THR A 98 -17.81 10.66 8.01
CA THR A 98 -18.15 11.95 8.64
C THR A 98 -17.62 13.23 7.97
N SER A 99 -16.70 13.20 7.01
CA SER A 99 -16.27 14.45 6.35
C SER A 99 -16.12 14.30 4.84
N GLY A 100 -16.62 15.32 4.15
CA GLY A 100 -16.35 15.59 2.74
C GLY A 100 -14.96 16.17 2.47
N ASP A 101 -13.97 15.90 3.32
CA ASP A 101 -12.55 16.21 3.01
C ASP A 101 -12.08 15.42 1.78
N PHE A 102 -12.74 14.29 1.53
CA PHE A 102 -13.05 13.76 0.20
C PHE A 102 -14.55 13.94 0.00
N ASN A 103 -15.05 14.99 -0.66
CA ASN A 103 -16.50 15.15 -0.81
C ASN A 103 -17.04 13.85 -1.46
N ASN A 104 -17.87 13.10 -0.74
CA ASN A 104 -18.41 11.77 -1.08
C ASN A 104 -17.43 10.63 -1.47
N GLY A 105 -16.14 10.68 -1.13
CA GLY A 105 -15.12 9.74 -1.64
C GLY A 105 -14.70 8.60 -0.70
N TYR A 106 -14.65 7.37 -1.21
CA TYR A 106 -13.92 6.24 -0.61
C TYR A 106 -12.51 6.18 -1.25
N MET A 107 -11.46 5.89 -0.47
CA MET A 107 -10.21 5.41 -1.05
C MET A 107 -10.38 3.92 -1.31
N VAL A 108 -10.61 3.54 -2.56
CA VAL A 108 -10.77 2.15 -2.94
C VAL A 108 -9.58 1.76 -3.79
N VAL A 109 -8.74 0.89 -3.26
CA VAL A 109 -7.81 0.13 -4.09
C VAL A 109 -8.64 -0.97 -4.73
N ASN A 110 -9.26 -0.64 -5.86
CA ASN A 110 -9.98 -1.62 -6.67
C ASN A 110 -8.94 -2.51 -7.37
N TYR A 111 -9.23 -3.79 -7.43
CA TYR A 111 -8.54 -4.70 -8.32
C TYR A 111 -9.52 -5.08 -9.43
N ASN A 112 -9.80 -4.10 -10.30
CA ASN A 112 -10.77 -4.24 -11.38
C ASN A 112 -10.13 -4.98 -12.57
N MET A 113 -10.01 -6.30 -12.49
CA MET A 113 -9.56 -7.14 -13.61
C MET A 113 -10.61 -7.44 -14.68
N GLY A 114 -10.98 -6.46 -15.50
CA GLY A 114 -11.85 -6.70 -16.66
C GLY A 114 -11.92 -5.48 -17.57
N LYS A 115 -11.47 -5.50 -18.83
CA LYS A 115 -11.26 -6.59 -19.79
C LYS A 115 -9.92 -6.46 -20.53
N SER A 116 -9.44 -7.59 -21.04
CA SER A 116 -8.31 -7.79 -21.96
C SER A 116 -6.88 -7.51 -21.45
N THR A 117 -6.70 -7.02 -20.21
CA THR A 117 -5.45 -6.31 -19.87
C THR A 117 -4.84 -6.55 -18.50
N HIS A 118 -5.57 -7.11 -17.51
CA HIS A 118 -5.04 -7.44 -16.17
C HIS A 118 -4.25 -6.30 -15.49
N CYS A 119 -4.88 -5.16 -15.18
CA CYS A 119 -4.24 -4.03 -14.51
C CYS A 119 -4.81 -3.83 -13.09
N LEU A 120 -3.97 -3.38 -12.15
CA LEU A 120 -4.41 -2.81 -10.87
C LEU A 120 -5.01 -1.43 -11.14
N ASP A 121 -6.15 -1.10 -10.54
CA ASP A 121 -6.86 0.15 -10.79
C ASP A 121 -7.14 0.85 -9.45
N THR A 122 -6.23 1.74 -9.04
CA THR A 122 -6.38 2.50 -7.80
C THR A 122 -7.26 3.72 -8.04
N LYS A 123 -8.59 3.57 -7.96
CA LYS A 123 -9.49 4.72 -8.10
C LYS A 123 -9.45 5.64 -6.88
N MET A 124 -8.98 6.87 -7.05
CA MET A 124 -9.29 7.97 -6.14
C MET A 124 -10.51 8.71 -6.68
N PHE A 125 -11.65 8.62 -5.99
CA PHE A 125 -12.87 9.34 -6.39
C PHE A 125 -12.81 10.80 -5.91
N ASN A 126 -12.89 11.76 -6.83
CA ASN A 126 -13.03 13.19 -6.55
C ASN A 126 -14.44 13.67 -6.97
N ALA A 127 -15.30 14.07 -6.01
CA ALA A 127 -16.67 14.46 -6.31
C ALA A 127 -16.85 15.86 -6.95
N SER A 128 -15.77 16.62 -7.25
CA SER A 128 -15.92 17.81 -8.10
C SER A 128 -16.25 17.48 -9.56
N SER A 129 -16.20 16.20 -9.93
CA SER A 129 -16.63 15.68 -11.23
C SER A 129 -17.03 14.23 -11.05
N ALA A 130 -18.32 13.93 -11.11
CA ALA A 130 -18.89 12.58 -11.02
C ALA A 130 -18.43 11.60 -12.13
N SER A 131 -17.38 11.93 -12.89
CA SER A 131 -16.95 11.28 -14.13
C SER A 131 -15.45 10.97 -14.23
N ASN A 132 -14.60 11.37 -13.27
CA ASN A 132 -13.15 11.27 -13.45
C ASN A 132 -12.55 10.21 -12.52
N GLU A 133 -12.72 8.96 -12.94
CA GLU A 133 -11.89 7.84 -12.51
C GLU A 133 -10.45 8.12 -12.95
N VAL A 134 -9.55 8.27 -11.98
CA VAL A 134 -8.13 8.43 -12.26
C VAL A 134 -7.49 7.05 -12.26
N ASP A 135 -7.19 6.56 -13.45
CA ASP A 135 -6.31 5.42 -13.63
C ASP A 135 -4.89 5.88 -13.30
N PHE A 136 -4.31 5.34 -12.21
CA PHE A 136 -2.93 5.65 -11.86
C PHE A 136 -1.98 5.15 -12.94
N ILE A 137 -2.34 4.07 -13.61
CA ILE A 137 -1.43 3.28 -14.39
C ILE A 137 -1.57 3.67 -15.85
N ASP A 138 -1.20 4.92 -16.18
CA ASP A 138 -1.17 5.55 -17.53
C ASP A 138 -0.87 4.57 -18.69
N GLY A 139 -1.87 3.81 -19.13
CA GLY A 139 -1.75 2.71 -20.07
C GLY A 139 -0.82 1.53 -19.68
N LYS A 140 -0.15 1.54 -18.52
CA LYS A 140 0.72 0.42 -18.09
C LYS A 140 -0.12 -0.70 -17.49
N LYS A 141 0.31 -1.95 -17.67
CA LYS A 141 -0.45 -3.12 -17.25
C LYS A 141 0.42 -3.97 -16.35
N TYR A 142 0.01 -4.14 -15.11
CA TYR A 142 0.73 -4.96 -14.13
C TYR A 142 -0.13 -6.15 -13.75
N ARG A 143 0.30 -7.33 -14.22
CA ARG A 143 -0.37 -8.59 -13.97
C ARG A 143 -0.05 -9.06 -12.54
N LEU A 144 -1.08 -9.18 -11.69
CA LEU A 144 -0.96 -9.64 -10.30
C LEU A 144 -1.69 -10.97 -10.03
N ASN A 145 -2.37 -11.53 -11.03
CA ASN A 145 -3.08 -12.81 -10.96
C ASN A 145 -2.25 -13.99 -11.50
N ASP A 146 -0.94 -13.92 -11.40
CA ASP A 146 -0.02 -14.95 -11.91
C ASP A 146 0.35 -15.99 -10.85
N ASN A 147 -0.36 -16.00 -9.71
CA ASN A 147 -0.11 -16.83 -8.55
C ASN A 147 1.26 -16.61 -7.86
N ARG A 148 1.93 -15.49 -8.13
CA ARG A 148 3.11 -15.05 -7.37
C ARG A 148 2.70 -14.04 -6.31
N TYR A 149 3.57 -13.90 -5.30
CA TYR A 149 3.38 -12.91 -4.24
C TYR A 149 3.86 -11.56 -4.74
N HIS A 150 2.98 -10.56 -4.67
CA HIS A 150 3.25 -9.18 -5.06
C HIS A 150 3.07 -8.25 -3.87
N VAL A 151 3.86 -7.17 -3.82
CA VAL A 151 3.77 -6.14 -2.79
C VAL A 151 3.24 -4.85 -3.41
N VAL A 152 2.12 -4.35 -2.90
CA VAL A 152 1.51 -3.10 -3.36
C VAL A 152 1.67 -2.04 -2.29
N ARG A 153 2.28 -0.91 -2.66
CA ARG A 153 2.56 0.23 -1.78
C ARG A 153 1.88 1.47 -2.33
N PHE A 154 0.99 2.04 -1.52
CA PHE A 154 0.32 3.30 -1.80
C PHE A 154 0.78 4.34 -0.79
N ALA A 155 1.12 5.54 -1.27
CA ALA A 155 1.41 6.69 -0.43
C ALA A 155 0.66 7.92 -0.94
N ARG A 156 0.04 8.67 -0.04
CA ARG A 156 -0.64 9.94 -0.32
C ARG A 156 -0.05 11.04 0.54
N SER A 157 0.17 12.20 -0.05
CA SER A 157 0.50 13.43 0.66
C SER A 157 -0.35 14.57 0.10
N ALA A 158 -1.28 15.06 0.91
CA ALA A 158 -2.35 15.98 0.51
C ALA A 158 -3.10 15.43 -0.72
N GLN A 159 -3.02 16.12 -1.86
CA GLN A 159 -3.71 15.73 -3.08
C GLN A 159 -2.86 14.80 -3.96
N ASN A 160 -1.55 14.76 -3.74
CA ASN A 160 -0.62 13.92 -4.49
C ASN A 160 -0.66 12.49 -3.97
N ALA A 161 -0.52 11.53 -4.86
CA ALA A 161 -0.44 10.12 -4.51
C ALA A 161 0.57 9.38 -5.39
N SER A 162 1.09 8.27 -4.89
CA SER A 162 1.99 7.39 -5.63
C SER A 162 1.67 5.93 -5.36
N LEU A 163 1.80 5.11 -6.39
CA LEU A 163 1.63 3.66 -6.36
C LEU A 163 2.93 2.98 -6.79
N ILE A 164 3.36 1.99 -6.02
CA ILE A 164 4.50 1.13 -6.34
C ILE A 164 4.01 -0.31 -6.24
N ILE A 165 4.39 -1.12 -7.23
CA ILE A 165 4.14 -2.55 -7.28
C ILE A 165 5.49 -3.24 -7.35
N ASP A 166 5.78 -4.11 -6.40
CA ASP A 166 7.08 -4.79 -6.27
C ASP A 166 8.24 -3.77 -6.34
N ASP A 167 9.21 -4.00 -7.21
CA ASP A 167 10.38 -3.14 -7.44
C ASP A 167 10.20 -2.22 -8.67
N LEU A 168 8.98 -2.06 -9.17
CA LEU A 168 8.70 -1.24 -10.34
C LEU A 168 8.80 0.26 -10.00
N PRO A 169 9.13 1.12 -10.99
CA PRO A 169 9.17 2.55 -10.77
C PRO A 169 7.83 3.10 -10.24
N PRO A 170 7.87 4.08 -9.32
CA PRO A 170 6.66 4.67 -8.76
C PRO A 170 5.84 5.36 -9.85
N VAL A 171 4.54 5.15 -9.78
CA VAL A 171 3.57 5.82 -10.63
C VAL A 171 2.92 6.91 -9.80
N SER A 172 3.09 8.17 -10.20
CA SER A 172 2.66 9.34 -9.43
C SER A 172 1.43 9.99 -10.04
N TYR A 173 0.48 10.36 -9.19
CA TYR A 173 -0.66 11.16 -9.52
C TYR A 173 -0.54 12.54 -8.88
N HIS A 174 -0.61 13.56 -9.73
CA HIS A 174 -0.63 14.96 -9.36
C HIS A 174 -1.92 15.58 -9.90
N PRO A 175 -2.93 15.82 -9.06
CA PRO A 175 -4.14 16.47 -9.52
C PRO A 175 -3.81 17.88 -9.99
N THR A 176 -4.23 18.20 -11.22
CA THR A 176 -4.26 19.58 -11.68
C THR A 176 -5.38 20.29 -10.93
N GLY A 177 -5.02 21.23 -10.06
CA GLY A 177 -6.00 22.10 -9.40
C GLY A 177 -6.89 22.76 -10.46
N ARG A 178 -8.19 22.83 -10.16
CA ARG A 178 -9.10 23.74 -10.85
C ARG A 178 -9.20 25.02 -10.04
#